data_AF-A0A1U7CPU4-F1
#
_entry.id   AF-A0A1U7CPU4-F1
#
_cell.length_a   1.000
_cell.length_b   1.000
_cell.length_c   1.000
_cell.angle_alpha   90.00
_cell.angle_beta   90.00
_cell.angle_gamma   90.00
#
_symmetry.space_group_name_H-M   'P 1'
#
loop_
_entity.id
_entity.type
_entity.pdbx_description
1 polymer ?
#
loop_
_entity_poly.entity_id
_entity_poly.type
_entity_poly.pdbx_seq_one_letter_code
_entity_poly.pdbx_strand_id
1 'polypeptide(L)'
;MELFVLVVIVLIVYGVIRFLAVVGAWSTGARYRAFRQLAARFGGRYESRGLSDPPTVSFPHGENSVRVGLAPTVPGQASIPRTRVVVRFHRGIPFRLELAPVARPSPTQPPKGTRRVRVGDLEFDAGFVVQANDEEMARDFLNPAVRWSIDALQRLVHPGGLLVSISPERLLVQIDRNLSNNRDALFMAVSETLLIQDGLLQGVRRRITEGVTIVAGEPDPDAGPPSCKVCGETIDNGPVIVCSTCNTPHHRECWEFAGACSIYGCGSKSGRPKHAS
;
A
#
# COMPACT_ATOMS: atom_id res chain seq x y z
N MET A 1 23.31 -61.62 -13.77
CA MET A 1 22.02 -60.91 -13.69
C MET A 1 22.09 -59.68 -12.78
N GLU A 2 22.72 -59.77 -11.61
CA GLU A 2 22.81 -58.65 -10.64
C GLU A 2 23.48 -57.38 -11.19
N LEU A 3 24.62 -57.52 -11.91
CA LEU A 3 25.30 -56.38 -12.53
C LEU A 3 24.41 -55.63 -13.55
N PHE A 4 23.65 -56.38 -14.35
CA PHE A 4 22.74 -55.81 -15.35
C PHE A 4 21.60 -55.04 -14.67
N VAL A 5 21.02 -55.60 -13.60
CA VAL A 5 19.98 -54.93 -12.81
C VAL A 5 20.51 -53.64 -12.19
N LEU A 6 21.73 -53.66 -11.63
CA LEU A 6 22.37 -52.47 -11.07
C LEU A 6 22.57 -51.37 -12.12
N VAL A 7 23.07 -51.72 -13.32
CA VAL A 7 23.26 -50.76 -14.43
C VAL A 7 21.93 -50.14 -14.85
N VAL A 8 20.87 -50.95 -14.98
CA VAL A 8 19.52 -50.45 -15.31
C VAL A 8 19.00 -49.49 -14.25
N ILE A 9 19.16 -49.81 -12.96
CA ILE A 9 18.75 -48.92 -11.86
C ILE A 9 19.51 -47.59 -11.93
N VAL A 10 20.84 -47.61 -12.10
CA VAL A 10 21.66 -46.40 -12.21
C VAL A 10 21.22 -45.53 -13.39
N LEU A 11 20.94 -46.14 -14.55
CA LEU A 11 20.46 -45.42 -15.73
C LEU A 11 19.06 -44.82 -15.52
N ILE A 12 18.16 -45.54 -14.86
CA ILE A 12 16.82 -45.01 -14.50
C ILE A 12 16.96 -43.83 -13.56
N VAL A 13 17.75 -43.95 -12.48
CA VAL A 13 17.97 -42.87 -11.52
C VAL A 13 18.60 -41.65 -12.20
N TYR A 14 19.61 -41.85 -13.05
CA TYR A 14 20.22 -40.77 -13.84
C TYR A 14 19.19 -40.11 -14.77
N GLY A 15 18.39 -40.91 -15.47
CA GLY A 15 17.31 -40.43 -16.34
C GLY A 15 16.29 -39.60 -15.58
N VAL A 16 15.87 -40.04 -14.40
CA VAL A 16 14.94 -39.30 -13.51
C VAL A 16 15.57 -37.98 -13.05
N ILE A 17 16.82 -37.99 -12.58
CA ILE A 17 17.51 -36.77 -12.15
C ILE A 17 17.62 -35.77 -13.29
N ARG A 18 18.00 -36.23 -14.50
CA ARG A 18 18.09 -35.38 -15.70
C ARG A 18 16.73 -34.82 -16.09
N PHE A 19 15.70 -35.65 -16.08
CA PHE A 19 14.33 -35.23 -16.38
C PHE A 19 13.85 -34.15 -15.39
N LEU A 20 14.04 -34.37 -14.08
CA LEU A 20 13.71 -33.40 -13.04
C LEU A 20 14.48 -32.09 -13.19
N ALA A 21 15.77 -32.16 -13.56
CA ALA A 21 16.59 -30.97 -13.81
C ALA A 21 16.09 -30.16 -15.03
N VAL A 22 15.71 -30.83 -16.13
CA VAL A 22 15.16 -30.18 -17.32
C VAL A 22 13.81 -29.53 -17.02
N VAL A 23 12.92 -30.25 -16.33
CA VAL A 23 11.60 -29.72 -15.93
C VAL A 23 11.76 -28.52 -14.99
N GLY A 24 12.68 -28.60 -14.02
CA GLY A 24 13.01 -27.49 -13.13
C GLY A 24 13.59 -26.28 -13.86
N ALA A 25 14.50 -26.49 -14.81
CA ALA A 25 15.08 -25.44 -15.64
C ALA A 25 14.05 -24.77 -16.55
N TRP A 26 13.09 -25.52 -17.09
CA TRP A 26 12.05 -24.97 -17.96
C TRP A 26 11.06 -24.11 -17.19
N SER A 27 10.64 -24.56 -16.01
CA SER A 27 9.76 -23.80 -15.10
C SER A 27 10.42 -22.51 -14.62
N THR A 28 11.66 -22.58 -14.13
CA THR A 28 12.42 -21.40 -13.72
C THR A 28 12.71 -20.47 -14.91
N GLY A 29 13.05 -21.04 -16.07
CA GLY A 29 13.29 -20.30 -17.31
C GLY A 29 12.07 -19.53 -17.82
N ALA A 30 10.86 -20.08 -17.73
CA ALA A 30 9.62 -19.38 -18.10
C ALA A 30 9.43 -18.11 -17.26
N ARG A 31 9.58 -18.24 -15.93
CA ARG A 31 9.51 -17.13 -14.98
C ARG A 31 10.49 -16.00 -15.31
N TYR A 32 11.77 -16.33 -15.52
CA TYR A 32 12.78 -15.32 -15.84
C TYR A 32 12.56 -14.67 -17.21
N ARG A 33 11.97 -15.39 -18.17
CA ARG A 33 11.60 -14.82 -19.47
C ARG A 33 10.46 -13.82 -19.35
N ALA A 34 9.42 -14.11 -18.55
CA ALA A 34 8.29 -13.20 -18.36
C ALA A 34 8.73 -11.85 -17.78
N PHE A 35 9.57 -11.85 -16.73
CA PHE A 35 10.08 -10.60 -16.15
C PHE A 35 11.06 -9.85 -17.08
N ARG A 36 11.90 -10.54 -17.85
CA ARG A 36 12.76 -9.87 -18.84
C ARG A 36 11.94 -9.19 -19.95
N GLN A 37 10.90 -9.86 -20.42
CA GLN A 37 9.99 -9.27 -21.40
C GLN A 37 9.17 -8.13 -20.81
N LEU A 38 8.78 -8.21 -19.53
CA LEU A 38 8.15 -7.10 -18.81
C LEU A 38 9.08 -5.88 -18.76
N ALA A 39 10.36 -6.08 -18.39
CA ALA A 39 11.35 -5.02 -18.38
C ALA A 39 11.52 -4.39 -19.77
N ALA A 40 11.64 -5.20 -20.82
CA ALA A 40 11.74 -4.69 -22.19
C ALA A 40 10.49 -3.89 -22.60
N ARG A 41 9.28 -4.37 -22.25
CA ARG A 41 8.01 -3.74 -22.63
C ARG A 41 7.82 -2.36 -21.99
N PHE A 42 8.23 -2.20 -20.74
CA PHE A 42 8.05 -0.99 -19.95
C PHE A 42 9.33 -0.15 -19.82
N GLY A 43 10.39 -0.45 -20.59
CA GLY A 43 11.66 0.29 -20.53
C GLY A 43 12.36 0.20 -19.17
N GLY A 44 12.18 -0.92 -18.47
CA GLY A 44 12.64 -1.15 -17.11
C GLY A 44 13.97 -1.87 -16.97
N ARG A 45 14.42 -1.99 -15.73
CA ARG A 45 15.58 -2.78 -15.31
C ARG A 45 15.10 -4.08 -14.68
N TYR A 46 15.63 -5.18 -15.17
CA TYR A 46 15.45 -6.50 -14.60
C TYR A 46 16.57 -6.78 -13.58
N GLU A 47 16.20 -7.20 -12.37
CA GLU A 47 17.12 -7.53 -11.28
C GLU A 47 16.85 -8.96 -10.80
N SER A 48 17.90 -9.79 -10.71
CA SER A 48 17.88 -11.09 -10.01
C SER A 48 19.13 -11.23 -9.14
N ARG A 49 18.97 -11.45 -7.84
CA ARG A 49 20.06 -11.54 -6.86
C ARG A 49 20.56 -12.96 -6.58
N GLY A 50 20.17 -13.93 -7.42
CA GLY A 50 20.60 -15.32 -7.30
C GLY A 50 19.48 -16.30 -7.66
N LEU A 51 19.71 -17.58 -7.43
CA LEU A 51 18.72 -18.65 -7.68
C LEU A 51 17.58 -18.67 -6.65
N SER A 52 17.84 -18.19 -5.43
CA SER A 52 16.86 -18.14 -4.34
C SER A 52 15.99 -16.88 -4.36
N ASP A 53 16.55 -15.76 -4.84
CA ASP A 53 15.85 -14.48 -4.81
C ASP A 53 14.88 -14.35 -5.98
N PRO A 54 13.61 -13.97 -5.72
CA PRO A 54 12.64 -13.81 -6.77
C PRO A 54 13.08 -12.68 -7.73
N PRO A 55 12.99 -12.87 -9.07
CA PRO A 55 13.23 -11.79 -10.02
C PRO A 55 12.30 -10.62 -9.75
N THR A 56 12.85 -9.43 -9.97
CA THR A 56 12.12 -8.17 -9.86
C THR A 56 12.39 -7.31 -11.07
N VAL A 57 11.42 -6.47 -11.42
CA VAL A 57 11.54 -5.50 -12.49
C VAL A 57 11.19 -4.13 -11.93
N SER A 58 11.98 -3.12 -12.25
CA SER A 58 11.75 -1.74 -11.87
C SER A 58 11.71 -0.84 -13.10
N PHE A 59 10.77 0.09 -13.16
CA PHE A 59 10.67 1.06 -14.26
C PHE A 59 9.97 2.35 -13.79
N PRO A 60 10.22 3.50 -14.43
CA PRO A 60 9.49 4.73 -14.15
C PRO A 60 8.09 4.72 -14.78
N HIS A 61 7.10 5.30 -14.11
CA HIS A 61 5.78 5.62 -14.69
C HIS A 61 5.37 7.03 -14.23
N GLY A 62 5.47 8.00 -15.14
CA GLY A 62 5.44 9.42 -14.78
C GLY A 62 6.63 9.79 -13.88
N GLU A 63 6.37 10.49 -12.77
CA GLU A 63 7.39 10.79 -11.76
C GLU A 63 7.64 9.64 -10.79
N ASN A 64 6.79 8.60 -10.79
CA ASN A 64 6.81 7.53 -9.81
C ASN A 64 7.66 6.34 -10.27
N SER A 65 8.11 5.53 -9.31
CA SER A 65 8.84 4.30 -9.61
C SER A 65 7.97 3.07 -9.37
N VAL A 66 7.88 2.19 -10.35
CA VAL A 66 7.14 0.93 -10.29
C VAL A 66 8.11 -0.21 -10.06
N ARG A 67 7.80 -1.10 -9.11
CA ARG A 67 8.53 -2.33 -8.84
C ARG A 67 7.58 -3.51 -8.87
N VAL A 68 7.84 -4.45 -9.77
CA VAL A 68 7.08 -5.68 -9.94
C VAL A 68 7.93 -6.85 -9.46
N GLY A 69 7.33 -7.78 -8.72
CA GLY A 69 8.04 -8.95 -8.22
C GLY A 69 7.12 -9.93 -7.54
N LEU A 70 7.71 -10.98 -6.95
CA LEU A 70 6.97 -11.84 -6.03
C LEU A 70 7.11 -11.32 -4.60
N ALA A 71 6.05 -11.51 -3.81
CA ALA A 71 6.09 -11.30 -2.37
C ALA A 71 7.07 -12.30 -1.74
N PRO A 72 7.83 -11.90 -0.71
CA PRO A 72 8.69 -12.83 0.02
C PRO A 72 7.82 -13.90 0.69
N THR A 73 8.26 -15.15 0.65
CA THR A 73 7.65 -16.23 1.40
C THR A 73 8.04 -16.08 2.87
N VAL A 74 7.06 -15.99 3.76
CA VAL A 74 7.31 -15.99 5.21
C VAL A 74 7.67 -17.43 5.63
N PRO A 75 8.81 -17.66 6.30
CA PRO A 75 9.17 -18.98 6.80
C PRO A 75 8.05 -19.59 7.65
N GLY A 76 7.74 -20.86 7.44
CA GLY A 76 6.68 -21.57 8.17
C GLY A 76 5.26 -21.42 7.57
N GLN A 77 5.07 -20.56 6.56
CA GLN A 77 3.82 -20.47 5.83
C GLN A 77 3.96 -21.12 4.45
N ALA A 78 3.24 -22.21 4.20
CA ALA A 78 3.08 -22.82 2.88
C ALA A 78 2.24 -21.89 1.98
N SER A 79 2.77 -20.71 1.66
CA SER A 79 2.09 -19.72 0.85
C SER A 79 2.54 -19.84 -0.60
N ILE A 80 1.56 -19.92 -1.50
CA ILE A 80 1.77 -19.80 -2.93
C ILE A 80 2.46 -18.44 -3.18
N PRO A 81 3.55 -18.39 -3.96
CA PRO A 81 4.22 -17.12 -4.27
C PRO A 81 3.23 -16.13 -4.86
N ARG A 82 3.13 -14.94 -4.26
CA ARG A 82 2.15 -13.91 -4.62
C ARG A 82 2.80 -12.89 -5.53
N THR A 83 2.09 -12.41 -6.55
CA THR A 83 2.59 -11.34 -7.41
C THR A 83 2.27 -10.00 -6.76
N ARG A 84 3.23 -9.08 -6.76
CA ARG A 84 3.02 -7.71 -6.29
C ARG A 84 3.50 -6.70 -7.32
N VAL A 85 2.70 -5.65 -7.50
CA VAL A 85 3.06 -4.43 -8.23
C VAL A 85 3.05 -3.31 -7.20
N VAL A 86 4.21 -2.68 -7.01
CA VAL A 86 4.39 -1.59 -6.04
C VAL A 86 4.74 -0.34 -6.80
N VAL A 87 3.90 0.67 -6.72
CA VAL A 87 4.19 2.02 -7.21
C VAL A 87 4.61 2.86 -6.01
N ARG A 88 5.87 3.32 -5.97
CA ARG A 88 6.32 4.30 -4.97
C ARG A 88 6.10 5.70 -5.50
N PHE A 89 5.43 6.52 -4.70
CA PHE A 89 5.18 7.89 -5.05
C PHE A 89 6.44 8.73 -4.84
N HIS A 90 6.78 9.55 -5.81
CA HIS A 90 7.89 10.50 -5.67
C HIS A 90 7.53 11.61 -4.67
N ARG A 91 6.27 12.06 -4.72
CA ARG A 91 5.67 12.96 -3.73
C ARG A 91 4.59 12.19 -3.00
N GLY A 92 4.69 12.14 -1.67
CA GLY A 92 3.69 11.42 -0.89
C GLY A 92 2.29 12.01 -1.06
N ILE A 93 1.26 11.19 -0.89
CA ILE A 93 -0.15 11.61 -0.97
C ILE A 93 -0.82 11.49 0.41
N PRO A 94 -1.67 12.44 0.84
CA PRO A 94 -2.31 12.38 2.16
C PRO A 94 -3.51 11.42 2.18
N PHE A 95 -3.38 10.25 1.54
CA PHE A 95 -4.47 9.31 1.34
C PHE A 95 -4.08 7.89 1.76
N ARG A 96 -4.99 7.24 2.47
CA ARG A 96 -4.88 5.84 2.89
C ARG A 96 -6.15 5.13 2.45
N LEU A 97 -5.99 4.05 1.73
CA LEU A 97 -7.09 3.20 1.32
C LEU A 97 -6.66 1.75 1.32
N GLU A 98 -7.55 0.88 1.77
CA GLU A 98 -7.44 -0.56 1.60
C GLU A 98 -8.71 -1.08 0.94
N LEU A 99 -8.54 -1.87 -0.11
CA LEU A 99 -9.59 -2.50 -0.86
C LEU A 99 -9.28 -3.98 -1.01
N ALA A 100 -10.25 -4.80 -0.63
CA ALA A 100 -10.17 -6.25 -0.74
C ALA A 100 -11.54 -6.83 -1.11
N PRO A 101 -11.60 -7.97 -1.82
CA PRO A 101 -12.87 -8.67 -2.03
C PRO A 101 -13.47 -9.10 -0.69
N VAL A 102 -14.80 -9.14 -0.58
CA VAL A 102 -15.51 -9.58 0.63
C VAL A 102 -15.13 -11.01 1.05
N ALA A 103 -14.77 -11.86 0.10
CA ALA A 103 -14.30 -13.22 0.36
C ALA A 103 -12.90 -13.30 0.99
N ARG A 104 -12.13 -12.20 1.03
CA ARG A 104 -10.81 -12.15 1.68
C ARG A 104 -11.00 -12.10 3.19
N PRO A 105 -10.30 -12.92 3.98
CA PRO A 105 -10.30 -12.79 5.44
C PRO A 105 -9.85 -11.38 5.84
N SER A 106 -10.73 -10.65 6.53
CA SER A 106 -10.40 -9.32 7.04
C SER A 106 -9.29 -9.43 8.09
N PRO A 107 -8.35 -8.46 8.13
CA PRO A 107 -7.44 -8.36 9.26
C PRO A 107 -8.25 -8.14 10.55
N THR A 108 -7.75 -8.65 11.68
CA THR A 108 -8.41 -8.54 12.99
C THR A 108 -8.69 -7.09 13.38
N GLN A 109 -7.87 -6.15 12.90
CA GLN A 109 -8.05 -4.73 13.11
C GLN A 109 -7.95 -3.99 11.78
N PRO A 110 -8.86 -3.06 11.48
CA PRO A 110 -8.73 -2.20 10.32
C PRO A 110 -7.48 -1.32 10.47
N PRO A 111 -6.87 -0.87 9.36
CA PRO A 111 -5.77 0.08 9.40
C PRO A 111 -6.17 1.33 10.21
N LYS A 112 -5.29 1.76 11.11
CA LYS A 112 -5.55 2.93 11.98
C LYS A 112 -5.90 4.16 11.13
N GLY A 113 -6.94 4.88 11.57
CA GLY A 113 -7.41 6.10 10.90
C GLY A 113 -8.14 5.85 9.57
N THR A 114 -8.61 4.63 9.32
CA THR A 114 -9.50 4.33 8.19
C THR A 114 -10.88 3.92 8.67
N ARG A 115 -11.91 4.25 7.88
CA ARG A 115 -13.29 3.83 8.09
C ARG A 115 -13.82 3.14 6.84
N ARG A 116 -14.85 2.31 7.00
CA ARG A 116 -15.50 1.64 5.86
C ARG A 116 -16.19 2.70 4.99
N VAL A 117 -15.98 2.61 3.69
CA VAL A 117 -16.55 3.53 2.69
C VAL A 117 -17.45 2.73 1.75
N ARG A 118 -18.61 3.31 1.39
CA ARG A 118 -19.44 2.84 0.28
C ARG A 118 -19.25 3.78 -0.91
N VAL A 119 -18.96 3.20 -2.07
CA VAL A 119 -18.71 3.95 -3.30
C VAL A 119 -20.03 4.44 -3.91
N GLY A 120 -21.15 3.76 -3.62
CA GLY A 120 -22.46 4.08 -4.16
C GLY A 120 -22.85 3.24 -5.39
N ASP A 121 -22.08 2.20 -5.68
CA ASP A 121 -22.34 1.24 -6.75
C ASP A 121 -22.62 -0.12 -6.14
N LEU A 122 -23.84 -0.61 -6.33
CA LEU A 122 -24.35 -1.76 -5.60
C LEU A 122 -23.57 -3.05 -5.90
N GLU A 123 -23.16 -3.24 -7.16
CA GLU A 123 -22.39 -4.42 -7.56
C GLU A 123 -20.99 -4.38 -6.96
N PHE A 124 -20.32 -3.23 -7.05
CA PHE A 124 -18.98 -3.05 -6.49
C PHE A 124 -18.97 -3.13 -4.95
N ASP A 125 -19.91 -2.46 -4.28
CA ASP A 125 -20.02 -2.44 -2.82
C ASP A 125 -20.43 -3.82 -2.25
N ALA A 126 -21.04 -4.69 -3.07
CA ALA A 126 -21.32 -6.08 -2.71
C ALA A 126 -20.09 -7.00 -2.88
N GLY A 127 -19.24 -6.72 -3.88
CA GLY A 127 -18.04 -7.52 -4.16
C GLY A 127 -16.82 -7.15 -3.31
N PHE A 128 -16.72 -5.90 -2.87
CA PHE A 128 -15.52 -5.35 -2.23
C PHE A 128 -15.79 -4.66 -0.89
N VAL A 129 -14.82 -4.79 0.02
CA VAL A 129 -14.73 -3.98 1.23
C VAL A 129 -13.71 -2.88 0.97
N VAL A 130 -14.14 -1.63 1.09
CA VAL A 130 -13.29 -0.45 0.98
C VAL A 130 -13.17 0.20 2.36
N GLN A 131 -11.93 0.47 2.78
CA GLN A 131 -11.62 1.23 3.98
C GLN A 131 -10.71 2.39 3.60
N ALA A 132 -11.04 3.62 3.99
CA ALA A 132 -10.23 4.79 3.68
C ALA A 132 -10.25 5.83 4.82
N ASN A 133 -9.24 6.69 4.86
CA ASN A 133 -9.20 7.83 5.79
C ASN A 133 -10.05 9.01 5.31
N ASP A 134 -10.36 9.06 4.01
CA ASP A 134 -11.18 10.10 3.39
C ASP A 134 -12.19 9.41 2.44
N GLU A 135 -13.47 9.48 2.81
CA GLU A 135 -14.57 8.85 2.07
C GLU A 135 -14.81 9.47 0.71
N GLU A 136 -14.66 10.79 0.67
CA GLU A 136 -14.95 11.62 -0.47
C GLU A 136 -13.88 11.43 -1.54
N MET A 137 -12.61 11.45 -1.14
CA MET A 137 -11.48 11.09 -1.98
C MET A 137 -11.52 9.63 -2.45
N ALA A 138 -11.99 8.71 -1.61
CA ALA A 138 -12.15 7.31 -2.00
C ALA A 138 -13.21 7.12 -3.10
N ARG A 139 -14.32 7.86 -3.05
CA ARG A 139 -15.34 7.84 -4.11
C ARG A 139 -14.81 8.38 -5.43
N ASP A 140 -14.07 9.49 -5.40
CA ASP A 140 -13.49 10.08 -6.61
C ASP A 140 -12.41 9.21 -7.25
N PHE A 141 -11.59 8.57 -6.41
CA PHE A 141 -10.60 7.58 -6.84
C PHE A 141 -11.30 6.35 -7.46
N LEU A 142 -12.32 5.80 -6.80
CA LEU A 142 -13.06 4.62 -7.25
C LEU A 142 -14.14 4.96 -8.29
N ASN A 143 -13.78 5.81 -9.26
CA ASN A 143 -14.59 6.09 -10.43
C ASN A 143 -14.74 4.83 -11.33
N PRO A 144 -15.69 4.81 -12.29
CA PRO A 144 -15.98 3.64 -13.10
C PRO A 144 -14.76 3.00 -13.79
N ALA A 145 -13.82 3.79 -14.31
CA ALA A 145 -12.63 3.28 -15.00
C ALA A 145 -11.69 2.52 -14.06
N VAL A 146 -11.46 3.05 -12.85
CA VAL A 146 -10.65 2.39 -11.81
C VAL A 146 -11.33 1.11 -11.34
N ARG A 147 -12.66 1.12 -11.16
CA ARG A 147 -13.42 -0.08 -10.78
C ARG A 147 -13.34 -1.18 -11.83
N TRP A 148 -13.40 -0.84 -13.12
CA TRP A 148 -13.19 -1.81 -14.20
C TRP A 148 -11.79 -2.41 -14.17
N SER A 149 -10.77 -1.60 -13.87
CA SER A 149 -9.39 -2.09 -13.73
C SER A 149 -9.25 -3.05 -12.53
N ILE A 150 -9.93 -2.75 -11.41
CA ILE A 150 -9.99 -3.62 -10.24
C ILE A 150 -10.69 -4.94 -10.55
N ASP A 151 -11.80 -4.91 -11.29
CA ASP A 151 -12.50 -6.13 -11.71
C ASP A 151 -11.63 -6.99 -12.66
N ALA A 152 -10.93 -6.35 -13.61
CA ALA A 152 -9.98 -7.02 -14.49
C ALA A 152 -8.87 -7.73 -13.68
N LEU A 153 -8.34 -7.09 -12.64
CA LEU A 153 -7.38 -7.71 -11.71
C LEU A 153 -8.00 -8.87 -10.93
N GLN A 154 -9.25 -8.74 -10.47
CA GLN A 154 -9.95 -9.79 -9.72
C GLN A 154 -10.12 -11.06 -10.56
N ARG A 155 -10.32 -10.95 -11.88
CA ARG A 155 -10.40 -12.09 -12.81
C ARG A 155 -9.08 -12.87 -12.95
N LEU A 156 -7.93 -12.29 -12.55
CA LEU A 156 -6.63 -12.97 -12.61
C LEU A 156 -6.39 -13.93 -11.43
N VAL A 157 -7.22 -13.86 -10.38
CA VAL A 157 -7.03 -14.56 -9.11
C VAL A 157 -8.30 -15.25 -8.64
N HIS A 158 -8.17 -16.20 -7.73
CA HIS A 158 -9.30 -16.80 -7.05
C HIS A 158 -10.06 -15.75 -6.21
N PRO A 159 -11.34 -16.01 -5.85
CA PRO A 159 -12.09 -15.14 -4.95
C PRO A 159 -11.30 -14.85 -3.66
N GLY A 160 -11.24 -13.58 -3.26
CA GLY A 160 -10.51 -13.13 -2.07
C GLY A 160 -9.00 -12.94 -2.24
N GLY A 161 -8.41 -13.35 -3.37
CA GLY A 161 -6.95 -13.29 -3.56
C GLY A 161 -6.41 -11.93 -4.07
N LEU A 162 -7.22 -10.87 -4.11
CA LEU A 162 -6.80 -9.53 -4.49
C LEU A 162 -6.67 -8.62 -3.26
N LEU A 163 -5.68 -7.74 -3.26
CA LEU A 163 -5.55 -6.63 -2.30
C LEU A 163 -5.00 -5.41 -3.02
N VAL A 164 -5.69 -4.28 -2.88
CA VAL A 164 -5.23 -2.97 -3.32
C VAL A 164 -5.06 -2.10 -2.06
N SER A 165 -3.84 -1.66 -1.80
CA SER A 165 -3.50 -0.87 -0.62
C SER A 165 -2.76 0.39 -1.04
N ILE A 166 -3.26 1.54 -0.61
CA ILE A 166 -2.68 2.86 -0.82
C ILE A 166 -2.25 3.38 0.56
N SER A 167 -0.98 3.77 0.65
CA SER A 167 -0.43 4.52 1.76
C SER A 167 0.19 5.83 1.24
N PRO A 168 0.60 6.75 2.12
CA PRO A 168 1.19 8.01 1.68
C PRO A 168 2.43 7.85 0.81
N GLU A 169 3.14 6.73 0.90
CA GLU A 169 4.40 6.50 0.19
C GLU A 169 4.24 5.63 -1.07
N ARG A 170 3.16 4.84 -1.15
CA ARG A 170 3.01 3.84 -2.22
C ARG A 170 1.60 3.36 -2.45
N LEU A 171 1.34 2.93 -3.69
CA LEU A 171 0.28 2.02 -4.07
C LEU A 171 0.85 0.59 -4.18
N LEU A 172 0.17 -0.37 -3.57
CA LEU A 172 0.47 -1.79 -3.62
C LEU A 172 -0.75 -2.53 -4.17
N VAL A 173 -0.55 -3.25 -5.27
CA VAL A 173 -1.49 -4.26 -5.75
C VAL A 173 -0.86 -5.62 -5.52
N GLN A 174 -1.50 -6.46 -4.71
CA GLN A 174 -1.10 -7.83 -4.43
C GLN A 174 -2.13 -8.80 -4.98
N ILE A 175 -1.63 -9.81 -5.71
CA ILE A 175 -2.40 -10.87 -6.33
C ILE A 175 -1.88 -12.18 -5.75
N ASP A 176 -2.74 -12.93 -5.07
CA ASP A 176 -2.41 -14.17 -4.37
C ASP A 176 -2.26 -15.36 -5.34
N ARG A 177 -1.56 -15.11 -6.45
CA ARG A 177 -1.18 -16.07 -7.50
C ARG A 177 0.20 -15.73 -8.05
N ASN A 178 0.97 -16.75 -8.43
CA ASN A 178 2.22 -16.57 -9.14
C ASN A 178 1.94 -16.31 -10.64
N LEU A 179 1.90 -15.05 -11.05
CA LEU A 179 1.67 -14.66 -12.44
C LEU A 179 2.93 -14.78 -13.30
N SER A 180 4.10 -15.05 -12.72
CA SER A 180 5.34 -15.16 -13.50
C SER A 180 5.37 -16.34 -14.47
N ASN A 181 4.47 -17.32 -14.29
CA ASN A 181 4.31 -18.44 -15.21
C ASN A 181 3.41 -18.12 -16.42
N ASN A 182 2.70 -16.99 -16.40
CA ASN A 182 1.84 -16.53 -17.48
C ASN A 182 2.14 -15.06 -17.79
N ARG A 183 2.94 -14.86 -18.85
CA ARG A 183 3.38 -13.53 -19.28
C ARG A 183 2.22 -12.56 -19.47
N ASP A 184 1.19 -12.98 -20.18
CA ASP A 184 0.11 -12.08 -20.58
C ASP A 184 -0.72 -11.66 -19.36
N ALA A 185 -0.92 -12.57 -18.40
CA ALA A 185 -1.52 -12.24 -17.11
C ALA A 185 -0.65 -11.30 -16.26
N LEU A 186 0.68 -11.50 -16.25
CA LEU A 186 1.60 -10.58 -15.57
C LEU A 186 1.56 -9.18 -16.20
N PHE A 187 1.50 -9.10 -17.53
CA PHE A 187 1.43 -7.83 -18.25
C PHE A 187 0.11 -7.12 -18.00
N MET A 188 -1.00 -7.85 -18.04
CA MET A 188 -2.32 -7.33 -17.69
C MET A 188 -2.31 -6.77 -16.26
N ALA A 189 -1.82 -7.55 -15.28
CA ALA A 189 -1.75 -7.10 -13.89
C ALA A 189 -0.98 -5.78 -13.72
N VAL A 190 0.13 -5.63 -14.43
CA VAL A 190 0.92 -4.39 -14.40
C VAL A 190 0.16 -3.26 -15.08
N SER A 191 -0.40 -3.48 -16.27
CA SER A 191 -1.17 -2.48 -17.02
C SER A 191 -2.36 -1.94 -16.22
N GLU A 192 -3.17 -2.83 -15.65
CA GLU A 192 -4.32 -2.43 -14.83
C GLU A 192 -3.87 -1.67 -13.57
N THR A 193 -2.73 -2.05 -12.97
CA THR A 193 -2.19 -1.30 -11.82
C THR A 193 -1.77 0.12 -12.21
N LEU A 194 -1.23 0.33 -13.41
CA LEU A 194 -0.86 1.67 -13.89
C LEU A 194 -2.11 2.52 -14.15
N LEU A 195 -3.19 1.94 -14.69
CA LEU A 195 -4.47 2.64 -14.84
C LEU A 195 -5.06 3.05 -13.48
N ILE A 196 -4.96 2.17 -12.47
CA ILE A 196 -5.36 2.48 -11.08
C ILE A 196 -4.51 3.62 -10.53
N GLN A 197 -3.19 3.61 -10.75
CA GLN A 197 -2.31 4.70 -10.33
C GLN A 197 -2.72 6.03 -10.98
N ASP A 198 -2.94 6.03 -12.29
CA ASP A 198 -3.27 7.26 -13.02
C ASP A 198 -4.61 7.83 -12.55
N GLY A 199 -5.61 6.97 -12.34
CA GLY A 199 -6.90 7.34 -11.74
C GLY A 199 -6.76 7.90 -10.32
N LEU A 200 -5.89 7.31 -9.49
CA LEU A 200 -5.58 7.82 -8.15
C LEU A 200 -4.98 9.23 -8.20
N LEU A 201 -3.94 9.44 -9.00
CA LEU A 201 -3.28 10.74 -9.10
C LEU A 201 -4.22 11.81 -9.66
N GLN A 202 -5.10 11.45 -10.60
CA GLN A 202 -6.12 12.35 -11.11
C GLN A 202 -7.13 12.75 -10.03
N GLY A 203 -7.62 11.78 -9.23
CA GLY A 203 -8.52 12.04 -8.10
C GLY A 203 -7.86 12.94 -7.04
N VAL A 204 -6.61 12.64 -6.66
CA VAL A 204 -5.82 13.45 -5.72
C VAL A 204 -5.67 14.89 -6.23
N ARG A 205 -5.29 15.08 -7.49
CA ARG A 205 -5.10 16.41 -8.07
C ARG A 205 -6.39 17.23 -8.04
N ARG A 206 -7.53 16.61 -8.40
CA ARG A 206 -8.84 17.26 -8.39
C ARG A 206 -9.20 17.78 -7.00
N ARG A 207 -9.05 16.93 -5.98
CA ARG A 207 -9.31 17.31 -4.58
C ARG A 207 -8.39 18.39 -4.06
N ILE A 208 -7.10 18.33 -4.39
CA ILE A 208 -6.15 19.38 -4.02
C ILE A 208 -6.53 20.72 -4.69
N THR A 209 -6.99 20.69 -5.94
CA THR A 209 -7.41 21.92 -6.65
C THR A 209 -8.73 22.51 -6.16
N GLU A 210 -9.63 21.70 -5.61
CA GLU A 210 -10.88 22.17 -4.99
C GLU A 210 -10.62 22.99 -3.72
N GLY A 211 -9.40 22.89 -3.16
CA GLY A 211 -9.01 23.58 -1.94
C GLY A 211 -9.61 22.94 -0.70
N VAL A 212 -8.95 23.13 0.44
CA VAL A 212 -9.54 22.80 1.74
C VAL A 212 -10.40 23.98 2.15
N THR A 213 -11.70 23.90 1.94
CA THR A 213 -12.62 24.79 2.65
C THR A 213 -12.53 24.39 4.12
N ILE A 214 -11.84 25.19 4.93
CA ILE A 214 -11.90 25.06 6.38
C ILE A 214 -13.32 25.45 6.76
N VAL A 215 -14.23 24.48 6.75
CA VAL A 215 -15.52 24.63 7.38
C VAL A 215 -15.19 24.82 8.85
N ALA A 216 -15.59 25.95 9.42
CA ALA A 216 -15.62 26.10 10.87
C ALA A 216 -16.61 25.04 11.37
N GLY A 217 -16.10 23.84 11.64
CA GLY A 217 -16.89 22.78 12.25
C GLY A 217 -17.41 23.30 13.57
N GLU A 218 -18.63 22.91 13.91
CA GLU A 218 -19.08 23.04 15.29
C GLU A 218 -18.00 22.40 16.17
N PRO A 219 -17.59 23.07 17.27
CA PRO A 219 -16.59 22.51 18.17
C PRO A 219 -16.99 21.09 18.49
N ASP A 220 -16.08 20.15 18.24
CA ASP A 220 -16.29 18.73 18.53
C ASP A 220 -16.89 18.64 19.94
N PRO A 221 -18.12 18.11 20.10
CA PRO A 221 -18.77 18.04 21.41
C PRO A 221 -17.96 17.17 22.40
N ASP A 222 -17.04 16.36 21.89
CA ASP A 222 -16.07 15.56 22.65
C ASP A 222 -14.67 16.21 22.73
N ALA A 223 -14.47 17.41 22.18
CA ALA A 223 -13.28 18.21 22.46
C ALA A 223 -13.35 18.69 23.90
N GLY A 224 -12.95 17.79 24.81
CA GLY A 224 -12.68 18.11 26.19
C GLY A 224 -11.70 19.28 26.31
N PRO A 225 -11.56 19.85 27.52
CA PRO A 225 -10.70 21.00 27.75
C PRO A 225 -9.29 20.76 27.19
N PRO A 226 -8.67 21.78 26.56
CA PRO A 226 -7.38 21.62 25.91
C PRO A 226 -6.35 21.09 26.90
N SER A 227 -5.58 20.06 26.53
CA SER A 227 -4.53 19.49 27.40
C SER A 227 -3.14 20.09 27.10
N CYS A 228 -2.39 20.39 28.16
CA CYS A 228 -1.02 20.86 28.05
C CYS A 228 -0.12 19.72 27.59
N LYS A 229 0.62 19.91 26.49
CA LYS A 229 1.53 18.89 25.94
C LYS A 229 2.86 18.77 26.68
N VAL A 230 3.02 19.45 27.81
CA VAL A 230 4.19 19.32 28.69
C VAL A 230 3.88 18.40 29.87
N CYS A 231 2.84 18.70 30.66
CA CYS A 231 2.44 17.90 31.82
C CYS A 231 1.36 16.84 31.51
N GLY A 232 0.61 16.99 30.41
CA GLY A 232 -0.50 16.10 30.04
C GLY A 232 -1.85 16.46 30.68
N GLU A 233 -1.88 17.40 31.62
CA GLU A 233 -3.09 17.81 32.33
C GLU A 233 -3.96 18.75 31.49
N THR A 234 -5.26 18.80 31.81
CA THR A 234 -6.20 19.75 31.22
C THR A 234 -5.83 21.18 31.62
N ILE A 235 -5.89 22.10 30.68
CA ILE A 235 -5.67 23.52 30.90
C ILE A 235 -6.99 24.12 31.33
N ASP A 236 -7.22 24.10 32.64
CA ASP A 236 -8.33 24.73 33.33
C ASP A 236 -7.91 26.08 33.96
N ASN A 237 -8.77 26.64 34.82
CA ASN A 237 -8.70 28.00 35.36
C ASN A 237 -7.32 28.36 35.94
N GLY A 238 -6.46 28.99 35.14
CA GLY A 238 -5.14 29.43 35.55
C GLY A 238 -4.42 30.25 34.46
N PRO A 239 -3.20 30.76 34.73
CA PRO A 239 -2.42 31.50 33.74
C PRO A 239 -2.00 30.61 32.57
N VAL A 240 -2.44 30.94 31.37
CA VAL A 240 -2.15 30.19 30.13
C VAL A 240 -1.27 31.01 29.20
N ILE A 241 -0.28 30.37 28.60
CA ILE A 241 0.49 30.91 27.47
C ILE A 241 0.10 30.15 26.21
N VAL A 242 -0.26 30.90 25.17
CA VAL A 242 -0.58 30.35 23.84
C VAL A 242 0.60 30.62 22.91
N CYS A 243 1.14 29.56 22.31
CA CYS A 243 2.22 29.69 21.33
C CYS A 243 1.81 30.62 20.18
N SER A 244 2.63 31.62 19.86
CA SER A 244 2.34 32.57 18.78
C SER A 244 2.34 31.94 17.38
N THR A 245 3.00 30.80 17.21
CA THR A 245 3.17 30.14 15.91
C THR A 245 2.09 29.11 15.64
N CYS A 246 1.85 28.17 16.57
CA CYS A 246 0.90 27.07 16.36
C CYS A 246 -0.39 27.20 17.17
N ASN A 247 -0.58 28.30 17.92
CA ASN A 247 -1.72 28.54 18.81
C ASN A 247 -1.98 27.44 19.85
N THR A 248 -1.00 26.59 20.13
CA THR A 248 -1.13 25.55 21.16
C THR A 248 -1.08 26.19 22.55
N PRO A 249 -2.06 25.91 23.43
CA PRO A 249 -2.05 26.40 24.80
C PRO A 249 -1.14 25.56 25.69
N HIS A 250 -0.51 26.23 26.66
CA HIS A 250 0.33 25.66 27.70
C HIS A 250 0.02 26.33 29.04
N HIS A 251 0.12 25.61 30.15
CA HIS A 251 0.20 26.28 31.47
C HIS A 251 1.41 27.20 31.49
N ARG A 252 1.30 28.36 32.15
CA ARG A 252 2.39 29.34 32.23
C ARG A 252 3.67 28.72 32.80
N GLU A 253 3.55 27.95 33.87
CA GLU A 253 4.68 27.24 34.49
C GLU A 253 5.31 26.21 33.54
N CYS A 254 4.51 25.48 32.77
CA CYS A 254 4.99 24.53 31.78
C CYS A 254 5.73 25.23 30.63
N TRP A 255 5.27 26.41 30.24
CA TRP A 255 5.94 27.24 29.25
C TRP A 255 7.29 27.77 29.76
N GLU A 256 7.32 28.29 30.98
CA GLU A 256 8.55 28.79 31.63
C GLU A 256 9.55 27.66 31.86
N PHE A 257 9.08 26.47 32.26
CA PHE A 257 9.90 25.27 32.42
C PHE A 257 10.49 24.76 31.10
N ALA A 258 9.66 24.62 30.06
CA ALA A 258 10.12 24.11 28.76
C ALA A 258 10.95 25.14 27.98
N GLY A 259 10.70 26.44 28.19
CA GLY A 259 11.35 27.55 27.51
C GLY A 259 11.00 27.70 26.01
N ALA A 260 10.15 26.82 25.48
CA ALA A 260 9.67 26.80 24.10
C ALA A 260 8.39 25.94 23.96
N CYS A 261 7.71 26.06 22.83
CA CYS A 261 6.57 25.22 22.48
C CYS A 261 6.99 23.74 22.34
N SER A 262 6.32 22.85 23.08
CA SER A 262 6.59 21.41 23.08
C SER A 262 5.97 20.63 21.92
N ILE A 263 5.26 21.31 21.00
CA ILE A 263 4.72 20.67 19.80
C ILE A 263 5.87 20.30 18.86
N TYR A 264 5.88 19.02 18.47
CA TYR A 264 6.83 18.50 17.48
C TYR A 264 6.82 19.36 16.21
N GLY A 265 8.00 19.86 15.83
CA GLY A 265 8.19 20.70 14.65
C GLY A 265 7.93 22.20 14.83
N CYS A 266 7.40 22.64 15.99
CA CYS A 266 7.18 24.08 16.25
C CYS A 266 8.40 24.73 16.91
N GLY A 267 8.70 24.40 18.17
CA GLY A 267 9.87 24.92 18.90
C GLY A 267 9.91 26.43 19.13
N SER A 268 8.82 27.16 18.86
CA SER A 268 8.76 28.61 19.03
C SER A 268 8.95 29.01 20.50
N LYS A 269 9.79 30.02 20.74
CA LYS A 269 10.03 30.62 22.07
C LYS A 269 9.13 31.83 22.36
N SER A 270 8.24 32.16 21.42
CA SER A 270 7.33 33.29 21.55
C SER A 270 5.91 32.80 21.85
N GLY A 271 5.36 33.26 22.97
CA GLY A 271 4.01 32.95 23.42
C GLY A 271 3.31 34.20 23.93
N ARG A 272 1.98 34.21 23.85
CA ARG A 272 1.13 35.31 24.36
C ARG A 272 0.27 34.81 25.52
N PRO A 273 0.05 35.62 26.58
CA PRO A 273 -0.90 35.25 27.62
C PRO A 273 -2.32 35.16 27.05
N LYS A 274 -3.07 34.13 27.45
CA LYS A 274 -4.51 34.06 27.18
C LYS A 274 -5.19 34.99 28.18
N HIS A 275 -5.73 36.11 27.72
CA HIS A 275 -6.57 36.96 28.59
C HIS A 275 -7.85 36.20 28.94
N ALA A 276 -8.23 36.25 30.22
CA ALA A 276 -9.51 35.72 30.66
C ALA A 276 -10.63 36.50 29.94
N SER A 277 -11.39 35.80 29.12
CA SER A 277 -12.64 36.26 28.50
C SER A 277 -13.81 35.98 29.42
#